data_AF-A0A9E2Y891-F1
#
_entry.id   AF-A0A9E2Y891-F1
#
_cell.length_a   1.000
_cell.length_b   1.000
_cell.length_c   1.000
_cell.angle_alpha   90.00
_cell.angle_beta   90.00
_cell.angle_gamma   90.00
#
_symmetry.space_group_name_H-M   'P 1'
#
loop_
_entity.id
_entity.type
_entity.pdbx_description
1 polymer ?
#
loop_
_entity_poly.entity_id
_entity_poly.type
_entity_poly.pdbx_seq_one_letter_code
_entity_poly.pdbx_strand_id
1 'polypeptide(L)' 'MPRKGPAPKRQILPDPRFNSKVLARFINKVMLRGKKSTAEHITYGALDIVAEKTGRDPMEIFSQALSNAMP' A
#
# COMPACT_ATOMS: atom_id res chain seq x y z
N MET A 1 -23.61 2.01 6.68
CA MET A 1 -23.49 1.76 8.13
C MET A 1 -24.47 0.65 8.45
N PRO A 2 -24.02 -0.58 8.77
CA PRO A 2 -24.94 -1.71 8.79
C PRO A 2 -25.64 -1.89 10.13
N ARG A 3 -26.98 -2.03 10.08
CA ARG A 3 -27.83 -2.70 11.09
C ARG A 3 -28.45 -4.00 10.56
N LYS A 4 -28.42 -4.25 9.24
CA LYS A 4 -28.68 -5.56 8.60
C LYS A 4 -27.95 -5.62 7.25
N GLY A 5 -27.38 -6.78 6.90
CA GLY A 5 -26.69 -7.06 5.62
C GLY A 5 -25.23 -6.58 5.54
N PRO A 6 -24.40 -7.21 4.67
CA PRO A 6 -23.02 -6.80 4.45
C PRO A 6 -22.95 -5.52 3.62
N ALA A 7 -22.09 -4.58 4.02
CA ALA A 7 -21.82 -3.39 3.24
C ALA A 7 -21.00 -3.74 1.97
N PRO A 8 -21.29 -3.13 0.81
CA PRO A 8 -20.54 -3.38 -0.41
C PRO A 8 -19.09 -2.94 -0.25
N LYS A 9 -18.15 -3.79 -0.68
CA LYS A 9 -16.72 -3.46 -0.69
C LYS A 9 -16.44 -2.46 -1.80
N ARG A 10 -15.81 -1.34 -1.46
CA ARG A 10 -15.36 -0.35 -2.45
C ARG A 10 -14.21 -0.93 -3.26
N GLN A 11 -14.30 -0.82 -4.58
CA GLN A 11 -13.20 -1.18 -5.49
C GLN A 11 -12.17 -0.05 -5.50
N ILE A 12 -10.90 -0.42 -5.60
CA ILE A 12 -9.77 0.50 -5.53
C ILE A 12 -9.00 0.36 -6.83
N LEU A 13 -8.63 1.51 -7.41
CA LEU A 13 -7.80 1.57 -8.59
C LEU A 13 -6.38 1.05 -8.27
N PRO A 14 -5.74 0.32 -9.19
CA PRO A 14 -4.37 -0.12 -9.01
C PRO A 14 -3.42 1.09 -8.97
N ASP A 15 -2.27 0.89 -8.34
CA ASP A 15 -1.23 1.91 -8.25
C ASP A 15 -0.65 2.26 -9.63
N PRO A 16 -0.41 3.54 -9.97
CA PRO A 16 0.09 3.93 -11.30
C PRO A 16 1.52 3.46 -11.60
N ARG A 17 2.37 3.20 -10.59
CA ARG A 17 3.78 2.83 -10.81
C ARG A 17 3.99 1.32 -10.86
N PHE A 18 3.34 0.60 -9.94
CA PHE A 18 3.53 -0.85 -9.80
C PHE A 18 2.30 -1.68 -10.22
N ASN A 19 1.23 -1.03 -10.69
CA ASN A 19 -0.06 -1.66 -11.06
C ASN A 19 -0.63 -2.61 -9.99
N SER A 20 -0.24 -2.42 -8.73
CA SER A 20 -0.61 -3.28 -7.62
C SER A 20 -1.77 -2.70 -6.82
N LYS A 21 -2.84 -3.49 -6.66
CA LYS A 21 -3.97 -3.13 -5.79
C LYS A 21 -3.59 -3.17 -4.31
N VAL A 22 -2.61 -3.97 -3.92
CA VAL A 22 -2.15 -4.10 -2.53
C VAL A 22 -1.38 -2.85 -2.12
N LEU A 23 -0.48 -2.38 -2.99
CA LEU A 23 0.26 -1.14 -2.77
C LEU A 23 -0.66 0.07 -2.70
N ALA A 24 -1.61 0.19 -3.63
CA ALA A 24 -2.61 1.27 -3.62
C ALA A 24 -3.44 1.28 -2.31
N ARG A 25 -3.79 0.10 -1.78
CA ARG A 25 -4.46 -0.02 -0.47
C ARG A 25 -3.58 0.44 0.68
N PHE A 26 -2.29 0.16 0.63
CA PHE A 26 -1.33 0.58 1.63
C PHE A 26 -1.14 2.10 1.63
N ILE A 27 -0.94 2.71 0.45
CA ILE A 27 -0.83 4.17 0.29
C ILE A 27 -2.07 4.88 0.87
N ASN A 28 -3.27 4.37 0.59
CA ASN A 28 -4.51 4.94 1.12
C ASN A 28 -4.61 4.85 2.66
N LYS A 29 -3.95 3.87 3.29
CA LYS A 29 -3.87 3.76 4.76
C LYS A 29 -2.81 4.67 5.37
N VAL A 30 -1.70 4.90 4.66
CA VAL A 30 -0.64 5.85 5.07
C VAL A 30 -1.12 7.30 4.94
N MET A 31 -2.01 7.57 3.97
CA MET A 31 -2.53 8.90 3.70
C MET A 31 -3.27 9.51 4.91
N LEU A 32 -2.73 10.63 5.41
CA LEU A 32 -3.37 11.45 6.44
C LEU A 32 -3.97 12.72 5.84
N ARG A 33 -5.16 13.10 6.32
CA ARG A 33 -5.90 14.31 5.90
C ARG A 33 -6.14 14.42 4.38
N GLY A 34 -6.27 13.29 3.68
CA GLY A 34 -6.57 13.25 2.24
C GLY A 34 -5.42 13.65 1.31
N LYS A 35 -4.19 13.79 1.82
CA LYS A 35 -3.04 14.19 1.03
C LYS A 35 -2.41 13.01 0.28
N LYS A 36 -2.96 12.67 -0.89
CA LYS A 36 -2.54 11.48 -1.67
C LYS A 36 -1.14 11.60 -2.26
N SER A 37 -0.82 12.74 -2.88
CA SER A 37 0.51 12.97 -3.47
C SER A 37 1.63 12.83 -2.42
N THR A 38 1.49 13.44 -1.25
CA THR A 38 2.50 13.29 -0.18
C THR A 38 2.60 11.86 0.34
N ALA A 39 1.49 11.13 0.41
CA ALA A 39 1.51 9.73 0.83
C ALA A 39 2.26 8.86 -0.18
N GLU A 40 2.02 9.05 -1.47
CA GLU A 40 2.73 8.38 -2.57
C GLU A 40 4.24 8.64 -2.48
N HIS A 41 4.65 9.90 -2.35
CA HIS A 41 6.06 10.28 -2.20
C HIS A 41 6.73 9.59 -1.01
N ILE A 42 6.09 9.57 0.15
CA ILE A 42 6.64 8.91 1.35
C ILE A 42 6.79 7.41 1.12
N THR A 43 5.77 6.76 0.54
CA THR A 43 5.82 5.30 0.31
C THR A 43 6.86 4.91 -0.72
N TYR A 44 7.00 5.64 -1.82
CA TYR A 44 8.03 5.36 -2.81
C TYR A 44 9.43 5.62 -2.26
N GLY A 45 9.63 6.73 -1.54
CA GLY A 45 10.91 6.99 -0.88
C GLY A 45 11.29 5.91 0.14
N ALA A 46 10.31 5.38 0.88
CA ALA A 46 10.55 4.26 1.79
C ALA A 46 10.94 2.96 1.05
N LEU A 47 10.30 2.66 -0.08
CA LEU A 47 10.67 1.50 -0.91
C LEU A 47 12.06 1.65 -1.51
N ASP A 48 12.45 2.85 -1.95
CA ASP A 48 13.78 3.13 -2.49
C ASP A 48 14.86 2.90 -1.41
N ILE A 49 14.64 3.39 -0.17
CA ILE A 49 15.55 3.15 0.97
C ILE A 49 15.67 1.65 1.29
N VAL A 50 14.58 0.90 1.20
CA VAL A 50 14.59 -0.55 1.43
C VAL A 50 15.39 -1.25 0.34
N ALA A 51 15.18 -0.87 -0.92
CA ALA A 51 15.92 -1.41 -2.06
C ALA A 51 17.43 -1.16 -1.91
N GLU A 52 17.85 0.03 -1.51
CA GLU A 52 19.26 0.35 -1.24
C GLU A 52 19.87 -0.51 -0.13
N LYS A 53 19.12 -0.76 0.96
CA LYS A 53 19.64 -1.51 2.12
C LYS A 53 19.70 -3.02 1.90
N THR A 54 18.77 -3.57 1.14
CA THR A 54 18.63 -5.04 0.98
C THR A 54 19.10 -5.55 -0.37
N GLY A 55 19.21 -4.67 -1.37
CA GLY A 55 19.61 -5.04 -2.74
C GLY A 55 18.64 -5.98 -3.46
N ARG A 56 17.42 -6.14 -2.94
CA ARG A 56 16.36 -6.99 -3.51
C ARG A 56 15.22 -6.13 -4.04
N ASP A 57 14.35 -6.74 -4.82
CA ASP A 57 13.18 -6.05 -5.36
C ASP A 57 12.28 -5.54 -4.22
N PRO A 58 12.00 -4.22 -4.14
CA PRO A 58 11.12 -3.66 -3.12
C PRO A 58 9.73 -4.29 -3.10
N MET A 59 9.22 -4.79 -4.23
CA MET A 59 7.91 -5.44 -4.28
C MET A 59 7.89 -6.82 -3.61
N GLU A 60 8.95 -7.60 -3.76
CA GLU A 60 9.07 -8.90 -3.08
C GLU A 60 9.15 -8.72 -1.57
N ILE A 61 10.00 -7.79 -1.11
CA ILE A 61 10.15 -7.49 0.32
C ILE A 61 8.83 -7.00 0.92
N PHE A 62 8.12 -6.14 0.19
CA PHE A 62 6.82 -5.65 0.64
C PHE A 62 5.81 -6.79 0.81
N SER A 63 5.77 -7.73 -0.14
CA SER A 63 4.90 -8.91 -0.04
C SER A 63 5.28 -9.84 1.12
N GLN A 64 6.58 -10.05 1.33
CA GLN A 64 7.10 -10.87 2.43
C GLN A 64 6.81 -10.23 3.80
N ALA A 65 7.01 -8.91 3.91
CA ALA A 65 6.70 -8.15 5.12
C ALA A 65 5.22 -8.20 5.45
N LEU A 66 4.35 -8.09 4.45
CA LEU A 66 2.91 -8.27 4.64
C LEU A 66 2.56 -9.69 5.08
N SER A 67 3.19 -10.73 4.52
CA SER A 67 2.97 -12.12 4.94
C SER A 67 3.34 -12.36 6.39
N ASN A 68 4.43 -11.74 6.85
CA ASN A 68 4.88 -11.86 8.24
C ASN A 68 4.04 -11.03 9.23
N ALA A 69 3.39 -9.96 8.76
CA ALA A 69 2.57 -9.07 9.58
C ALA A 69 1.07 -9.45 9.60
N MET A 70 0.66 -10.43 8.78
CA MET A 70 -0.70 -10.98 8.86
C MET A 70 -0.81 -11.84 10.14
N PRO A 71 -1.79 -11.56 11.03
CA PRO A 71 -2.07 -12.41 12.19
C PRO A 71 -2.67 -13.76 11.79
#